data_AF-A0A1H9MQI6-F1
#
_entry.id   AF-A0A1H9MQI6-F1
#
_cell.length_a   1.000
_cell.length_b   1.000
_cell.length_c   1.000
_cell.angle_alpha   90.00
_cell.angle_beta   90.00
_cell.angle_gamma   90.00
#
_symmetry.space_group_name_H-M   'P 1'
#
loop_
_entity.id
_entity.type
_entity.pdbx_description
1 polymer ?
#
loop_
_entity_poly.entity_id
_entity_poly.type
_entity_poly.pdbx_seq_one_letter_code
_entity_poly.pdbx_strand_id
1 'polypeptide(L)' 'MTIGFTLLLIINTQALPINNTIYPTQSQCEHQIDAMKDIQPKYEIVCGEVRRNT' A
#
# COMPACT_ATOMS: atom_id res chain seq x y z
N MET A 1 -2.22 -12.62 15.88
CA MET A 1 -1.62 -11.52 15.10
C MET A 1 -1.65 -11.90 13.64
N THR A 2 -2.43 -11.20 12.83
CA THR A 2 -2.48 -11.40 11.38
C THR A 2 -1.67 -10.30 10.70
N ILE A 3 -0.84 -10.68 9.74
CA ILE A 3 -0.09 -9.76 8.89
C ILE A 3 -1.00 -9.39 7.72
N GLY A 4 -1.00 -8.12 7.34
CA GLY A 4 -1.63 -7.63 6.12
C GLY A 4 -0.75 -6.58 5.46
N PHE A 5 -1.18 -6.13 4.29
CA PHE A 5 -0.44 -5.18 3.47
C PHE A 5 -1.31 -3.96 3.18
N THR A 6 -0.74 -2.77 3.20
CA THR A 6 -1.44 -1.53 2.85
C THR A 6 -0.67 -0.75 1.81
N LEU A 7 -1.40 0.03 1.01
CA LEU A 7 -0.81 0.90 0.01
C LEU A 7 -0.28 2.17 0.68
N LEU A 8 1.00 2.43 0.50
CA LEU A 8 1.69 3.60 1.03
C LEU A 8 2.13 4.49 -0.12
N LEU A 9 1.83 5.77 0.00
CA LEU A 9 2.36 6.85 -0.82
C LEU A 9 3.62 7.38 -0.16
N ILE A 10 4.72 7.42 -0.89
CA ILE A 10 5.95 8.06 -0.44
C ILE A 10 5.91 9.52 -0.88
N ILE A 11 5.80 10.43 0.10
CA ILE A 11 5.89 11.88 -0.11
C ILE A 11 7.08 12.39 0.70
N ASN A 12 8.11 12.87 0.00
CA ASN A 12 9.40 13.25 0.58
C ASN A 12 10.01 12.08 1.37
N THR A 13 9.95 12.12 2.70
CA THR A 13 10.49 11.11 3.62
C THR A 13 9.42 10.41 4.45
N GLN A 14 8.14 10.62 4.10
CA GLN A 14 7.01 10.07 4.83
C GLN A 14 6.26 9.05 3.97
N ALA A 15 5.90 7.92 4.59
CA ALA A 15 5.01 6.94 4.02
C ALA A 15 3.60 7.17 4.58
N LEU A 16 2.65 7.53 3.71
CA LEU A 16 1.27 7.81 4.09
C LEU A 16 0.34 6.76 3.49
N PRO A 17 -0.61 6.20 4.25
CA PRO A 17 -1.58 5.26 3.69
C PRO A 17 -2.46 5.95 2.65
N ILE A 18 -2.54 5.36 1.46
CA ILE A 18 -3.42 5.85 0.37
C ILE A 18 -4.88 5.60 0.73
N ASN A 19 -5.15 4.46 1.37
CA ASN A 19 -6.46 4.05 1.83
C ASN A 19 -6.34 3.23 3.12
N ASN A 20 -7.48 2.99 3.78
CA ASN A 20 -7.54 2.14 4.98
C ASN A 20 -7.71 0.65 4.61
N THR A 21 -7.49 0.28 3.36
CA THR A 21 -7.62 -1.10 2.90
C THR A 21 -6.39 -1.87 3.33
N ILE A 22 -6.64 -3.02 3.97
CA ILE A 22 -5.61 -3.98 4.34
C ILE A 22 -5.81 -5.22 3.47
N TYR A 23 -4.87 -5.43 2.56
CA TYR A 23 -4.81 -6.57 1.69
C TYR A 23 -4.25 -7.79 2.44
N PRO A 24 -4.87 -8.96 2.30
CA PRO A 24 -4.37 -10.22 2.88
C PRO A 24 -2.95 -10.61 2.44
N THR A 25 -2.56 -10.32 1.20
CA THR A 25 -1.27 -10.73 0.63
C THR A 25 -0.56 -9.56 -0.04
N GLN A 26 0.77 -9.65 -0.12
CA GLN A 26 1.60 -8.68 -0.82
C GLN A 26 1.19 -8.55 -2.29
N SER A 27 0.97 -9.68 -2.97
CA SER A 27 0.57 -9.73 -4.38
C SER A 27 -0.75 -9.00 -4.66
N GLN A 28 -1.73 -9.06 -3.74
CA GLN A 28 -2.98 -8.31 -3.88
C GLN A 28 -2.77 -6.81 -3.73
N CYS A 29 -1.84 -6.40 -2.86
CA CYS A 29 -1.46 -5.01 -2.72
C CYS A 29 -0.71 -4.51 -3.98
N GLU A 30 0.27 -5.27 -4.47
CA GLU A 30 1.06 -4.93 -5.67
C GLU A 30 0.19 -4.82 -6.92
N HIS A 31 -0.80 -5.71 -7.08
CA HIS A 31 -1.78 -5.62 -8.16
C HIS A 31 -2.52 -4.27 -8.16
N GLN A 32 -2.80 -3.70 -6.98
CA GLN A 32 -3.40 -2.37 -6.92
C GLN A 32 -2.42 -1.25 -7.19
N ILE A 33 -1.13 -1.41 -6.91
CA ILE A 33 -0.12 -0.46 -7.37
C ILE A 33 -0.15 -0.39 -8.89
N ASP A 34 -0.17 -1.54 -9.57
CA ASP A 34 -0.20 -1.58 -11.03
C ASP A 34 -1.48 -0.96 -11.60
N ALA A 35 -2.64 -1.19 -10.98
CA ALA A 35 -3.88 -0.50 -11.36
C ALA A 35 -3.86 1.02 -11.12
N MET A 36 -3.03 1.50 -10.19
CA MET A 36 -2.91 2.93 -9.84
C MET A 36 -1.81 3.66 -10.62
N LYS A 37 -0.82 2.94 -11.17
CA LYS A 37 0.27 3.52 -11.98
C LYS A 37 -0.26 4.31 -13.18
N ASP A 38 -1.36 3.86 -13.79
CA ASP A 38 -2.01 4.58 -14.89
C ASP A 38 -2.63 5.93 -14.48
N ILE A 39 -2.91 6.13 -13.18
CA ILE A 39 -3.65 7.29 -12.67
C ILE A 39 -2.70 8.33 -12.02
N GLN A 40 -1.61 7.89 -11.38
CA GLN A 40 -0.71 8.79 -10.63
C GLN A 40 0.78 8.52 -10.89
N PRO A 41 1.35 9.06 -11.99
CA PRO A 41 2.77 8.90 -12.29
C PRO A 41 3.71 9.76 -11.42
N LYS A 42 3.18 10.63 -10.55
CA LYS A 42 3.97 11.62 -9.80
C LYS A 42 4.46 11.18 -8.43
N TYR A 43 3.93 10.08 -7.90
CA TYR A 43 4.24 9.65 -6.54
C TYR A 43 4.71 8.20 -6.55
N GLU A 44 5.71 7.91 -5.73
CA GLU A 44 6.15 6.54 -5.49
C GLU A 44 5.13 5.84 -4.58
N ILE A 45 4.56 4.74 -5.06
CA ILE A 45 3.58 3.93 -4.34
C ILE A 45 4.23 2.58 -4.02
N VAL A 46 4.15 2.16 -2.77
CA VAL A 46 4.72 0.90 -2.28
C VAL A 46 3.73 0.15 -1.39
N CYS A 47 3.95 -1.16 -1.21
CA CYS A 47 3.21 -1.96 -0.25
C CYS A 47 3.96 -2.02 1.08
N GLY A 48 3.27 -1.65 2.16
CA GLY A 48 3.78 -1.74 3.52
C GLY A 48 3.13 -2.87 4.31
N GLU A 49 3.94 -3.64 5.04
CA GLU A 49 3.45 -4.63 5.99
C GLU A 49 2.87 -3.95 7.24
N VAL A 50 1.67 -4.37 7.64
CA VAL A 50 0.99 -3.91 8.85
C VAL A 50 0.58 -5.09 9.71
N ARG A 51 0.72 -4.91 11.03
CA ARG A 51 0.22 -5.89 12.01
C ARG A 51 -1.22 -5.55 12.36
N ARG A 52 -2.13 -6.49 12.14
CA ARG A 52 -3.51 -6.40 12.63
C ARG A 52 -3.55 -6.96 14.06
N ASN A 53 -3.79 -6.08 15.03
CA ASN A 53 -4.31 -6.54 16.31
C ASN A 53 -5.80 -6.81 16.08
N THR A 54 -6.16 -8.08 16.14
CA THR A 54 -7.55 -8.54 16.08
C THR A 54 -8.19 -8.38 17.44
#